data_AF-A0AAD9YJJ7-F1
#
_entry.id   AF-A0AAD9YJJ7-F1
#
_cell.length_a   1.000
_cell.length_b   1.000
_cell.length_c   1.000
_cell.angle_alpha   90.00
_cell.angle_beta   90.00
_cell.angle_gamma   90.00
#
_symmetry.space_group_name_H-M   'P 1'
#
loop_
_entity.id
_entity.type
_entity.pdbx_description
1 polymer ?
#
loop_
_entity_poly.entity_id
_entity_poly.type
_entity_poly.pdbx_seq_one_letter_code
_entity_poly.pdbx_strand_id
1 'polypeptide(L)'
;MDADRAKGLEALEAYRAHIAYQIRKNMGLYVEYVSGQLPLDQGWTDEEINDARMEYLEERLGLGELMEGIRFPEDVMNRWDEIAQLSGLDGTINRNPANGAELLEAYVSHIEAALREKSHEDIREAIKFPIELRIVAEEVHGLIGPGMPYHDHQQLTFWSLTMDTSRVKTSEELENETGLNDWDPQGWKMGGGWNSGDGQDASCCVVYCRKPGEEGWKWRYVVVNLGERGMHVFESIPEFLGWYAHFREDHLERLAAEDRTAGLFD
;
A
#
# COMPACT_ATOMS: atom_id res chain seq x y z
N MET A 1 19.36 13.70 10.76
CA MET A 1 19.70 12.81 9.62
C MET A 1 19.80 11.36 10.06
N ASP A 2 20.81 10.95 10.84
CA ASP A 2 20.92 9.53 11.27
C ASP A 2 19.76 9.06 12.16
N ALA A 3 19.30 9.91 13.08
CA ALA A 3 18.14 9.60 13.94
C ALA A 3 16.82 9.53 13.14
N ASP A 4 16.64 10.39 12.14
CA ASP A 4 15.44 10.42 11.29
C ASP A 4 15.44 9.22 10.33
N ARG A 5 16.62 8.84 9.83
CA ARG A 5 16.83 7.61 9.07
C ARG A 5 16.45 6.39 9.90
N ALA A 6 17.00 6.27 11.11
CA ALA A 6 16.70 5.15 12.00
C ALA A 6 15.20 5.03 12.28
N LYS A 7 14.51 6.14 12.59
CA LYS A 7 13.06 6.15 12.83
C LYS A 7 12.24 5.73 11.61
N GLY A 8 12.59 6.23 10.42
CA GLY A 8 11.90 5.86 9.18
C GLY A 8 12.03 4.38 8.87
N LEU A 9 13.23 3.82 9.06
CA LEU A 9 13.52 2.40 8.83
C LEU A 9 12.85 1.51 9.88
N GLU A 10 12.90 1.88 11.16
CA GLU A 10 12.22 1.15 12.24
C GLU A 10 10.70 1.11 12.00
N ALA A 11 10.11 2.23 11.58
CA ALA A 11 8.69 2.28 11.23
C ALA A 11 8.35 1.42 10.00
N LEU A 12 9.22 1.39 8.98
CA LEU A 12 9.06 0.52 7.82
C LEU A 12 9.13 -0.96 8.23
N GLU A 13 10.09 -1.35 9.06
CA GLU A 13 10.22 -2.73 9.53
C GLU A 13 9.01 -3.15 10.37
N ALA A 14 8.54 -2.27 11.26
CA ALA A 14 7.33 -2.52 12.05
C ALA A 14 6.09 -2.67 11.17
N TYR A 15 5.94 -1.81 10.15
CA TYR A 15 4.89 -1.91 9.15
C TYR A 15 4.94 -3.26 8.42
N ARG A 16 6.09 -3.62 7.86
CA ARG A 16 6.28 -4.89 7.12
C ARG A 16 5.96 -6.11 7.97
N ALA A 17 6.46 -6.13 9.21
CA ALA A 17 6.22 -7.21 10.15
C ALA A 17 4.73 -7.35 10.49
N HIS A 18 4.03 -6.23 10.71
CA HIS A 18 2.60 -6.23 10.99
C HIS A 18 1.78 -6.74 9.80
N ILE A 19 2.02 -6.21 8.60
CA ILE A 19 1.30 -6.62 7.39
C ILE A 19 1.56 -8.10 7.09
N ALA A 20 2.82 -8.54 7.10
CA ALA A 20 3.17 -9.94 6.86
C ALA A 20 2.52 -10.87 7.88
N TYR A 21 2.45 -10.48 9.15
CA TYR A 21 1.76 -11.24 10.19
C TYR A 21 0.26 -11.37 9.91
N GLN A 22 -0.43 -10.26 9.60
CA GLN A 22 -1.87 -10.27 9.35
C GLN A 22 -2.22 -11.07 8.11
N ILE A 23 -1.46 -10.89 7.01
CA ILE A 23 -1.68 -11.65 5.78
C ILE A 23 -1.41 -13.15 6.04
N ARG A 24 -0.34 -13.51 6.78
CA ARG A 24 -0.08 -14.92 7.14
C ARG A 24 -1.21 -15.53 7.96
N LYS A 25 -1.74 -14.80 8.95
CA LYS A 25 -2.87 -15.22 9.78
C LYS A 25 -4.10 -15.48 8.91
N ASN A 26 -4.42 -14.56 8.01
CA ASN A 26 -5.56 -14.70 7.09
C ASN A 26 -5.37 -15.84 6.09
N MET A 27 -4.16 -16.01 5.56
CA MET A 27 -3.83 -17.14 4.69
C MET A 27 -4.00 -18.48 5.41
N GLY A 28 -3.55 -18.58 6.66
CA GLY A 28 -3.73 -19.79 7.47
C GLY A 28 -5.21 -20.16 7.61
N LEU A 29 -6.06 -19.19 7.94
CA LEU A 29 -7.52 -19.41 8.01
C LEU A 29 -8.13 -19.80 6.66
N TYR A 30 -7.60 -19.26 5.57
CA TYR A 30 -8.07 -19.57 4.21
C TYR A 30 -7.66 -20.98 3.77
N VAL A 31 -6.42 -21.38 4.02
CA VAL A 31 -5.92 -22.74 3.79
C VAL A 31 -6.72 -23.75 4.60
N GLU A 32 -6.94 -23.49 5.91
CA GLU A 32 -7.78 -24.34 6.76
C GLU A 32 -9.21 -24.49 6.21
N TYR A 33 -9.79 -23.39 5.72
CA TYR A 33 -11.10 -23.41 5.08
C TYR A 33 -11.13 -24.31 3.85
N VAL A 34 -10.21 -24.09 2.90
CA VAL A 34 -10.12 -24.85 1.65
C VAL A 34 -9.90 -26.35 1.94
N SER A 35 -8.98 -26.67 2.85
CA SER A 35 -8.72 -28.06 3.27
C SER A 35 -9.91 -28.70 3.99
N GLY A 36 -10.77 -27.90 4.64
CA GLY A 36 -11.97 -28.35 5.34
C GLY A 36 -13.20 -28.56 4.45
N GLN A 37 -13.18 -28.07 3.20
CA GLN A 37 -14.32 -28.21 2.28
C GLN A 37 -14.52 -29.67 1.87
N LEU A 38 -15.78 -30.14 1.94
CA LEU A 38 -16.18 -31.47 1.51
C LEU A 38 -16.69 -31.42 0.06
N PRO A 39 -16.38 -32.40 -0.80
CA PRO A 39 -16.91 -32.45 -2.15
C PRO A 39 -18.44 -32.52 -2.15
N LEU A 40 -19.08 -31.90 -3.15
CA LEU A 40 -20.53 -32.02 -3.36
C LEU A 40 -20.96 -33.45 -3.69
N ASP A 41 -20.13 -34.15 -4.45
CA ASP A 41 -20.38 -35.50 -4.91
C ASP A 41 -19.53 -36.48 -4.11
N GLN A 42 -20.21 -37.48 -3.54
CA GLN A 42 -19.57 -38.55 -2.76
C GLN A 42 -18.72 -39.50 -3.62
N GLY A 43 -18.73 -39.34 -4.94
CA GLY A 43 -17.94 -40.14 -5.88
C GLY A 43 -16.51 -39.65 -6.12
N TRP A 44 -16.13 -38.47 -5.63
CA TRP A 44 -14.81 -37.91 -5.87
C TRP A 44 -13.72 -38.66 -5.10
N THR A 45 -12.59 -38.89 -5.75
CA THR A 45 -11.37 -39.41 -5.14
C THR A 45 -10.64 -38.32 -4.35
N ASP A 46 -9.78 -38.71 -3.40
CA ASP A 46 -8.95 -37.75 -2.65
C ASP A 46 -8.06 -36.89 -3.57
N GLU A 47 -7.63 -37.44 -4.72
CA GLU A 47 -6.85 -36.72 -5.74
C GLU A 47 -7.69 -35.64 -6.42
N GLU A 48 -8.91 -35.95 -6.88
CA GLU A 48 -9.83 -34.97 -7.48
C GLU A 48 -10.24 -33.87 -6.49
N ILE A 49 -10.43 -34.22 -5.22
CA ILE A 49 -10.71 -33.24 -4.15
C ILE A 49 -9.51 -32.30 -3.96
N ASN A 50 -8.29 -32.84 -3.95
CA ASN A 50 -7.08 -32.04 -3.80
C ASN A 50 -6.86 -31.13 -5.00
N ASP A 51 -7.04 -31.64 -6.22
CA ASP A 51 -6.86 -30.86 -7.45
C ASP A 51 -7.83 -29.66 -7.48
N ALA A 52 -9.10 -29.86 -7.14
CA ALA A 52 -10.06 -28.76 -7.06
C ALA A 52 -9.71 -27.72 -5.98
N ARG A 53 -9.20 -28.15 -4.83
CA ARG A 53 -8.71 -27.24 -3.78
C ARG A 53 -7.53 -26.42 -4.26
N MET A 54 -6.60 -27.05 -4.96
CA MET A 54 -5.41 -26.38 -5.51
C MET A 54 -5.78 -25.41 -6.62
N GLU A 55 -6.69 -25.78 -7.52
CA GLU A 55 -7.22 -24.89 -8.57
C GLU A 55 -7.88 -23.65 -7.95
N TYR A 56 -8.75 -23.84 -6.96
CA TYR A 56 -9.40 -22.74 -6.24
C TYR A 56 -8.40 -21.83 -5.52
N LEU A 57 -7.37 -22.41 -4.89
CA LEU A 57 -6.28 -21.64 -4.27
C LEU A 57 -5.47 -20.86 -5.30
N GLU A 58 -5.11 -21.47 -6.42
CA GLU A 58 -4.33 -20.81 -7.47
C GLU A 58 -5.10 -19.65 -8.11
N GLU A 59 -6.36 -19.88 -8.50
CA GLU A 59 -7.24 -18.85 -9.07
C GLU A 59 -7.42 -17.67 -8.12
N ARG A 60 -7.64 -17.94 -6.84
CA ARG A 60 -7.85 -16.88 -5.86
C ARG A 60 -6.53 -16.19 -5.53
N LEU A 61 -5.44 -16.91 -5.30
CA LEU A 61 -4.22 -16.27 -4.84
C LEU A 61 -3.48 -15.53 -5.96
N GLY A 62 -3.71 -15.88 -7.24
CA GLY A 62 -3.08 -15.22 -8.37
C GLY A 62 -1.55 -15.31 -8.34
N LEU A 63 -1.01 -16.33 -7.66
CA LEU A 63 0.42 -16.48 -7.37
C LEU A 63 1.22 -17.06 -8.54
N GLY A 64 0.54 -17.67 -9.52
CA GLY A 64 1.14 -18.18 -10.75
C GLY A 64 2.34 -19.09 -10.49
N GLU A 65 3.50 -18.74 -11.05
CA GLU A 65 4.74 -19.52 -10.92
C GLU A 65 5.19 -19.77 -9.47
N LEU A 66 4.76 -18.94 -8.50
CA LEU A 66 5.08 -19.15 -7.09
C LEU A 66 4.36 -20.38 -6.49
N MET A 67 3.33 -20.88 -7.18
CA MET A 67 2.66 -22.14 -6.83
C MET A 67 3.42 -23.38 -7.33
N GLU A 68 4.46 -23.23 -8.16
CA GLU A 68 5.19 -24.37 -8.70
C GLU A 68 5.80 -25.23 -7.58
N GLY A 69 5.42 -26.50 -7.52
CA GLY A 69 5.88 -27.45 -6.50
C GLY A 69 5.05 -27.49 -5.22
N ILE A 70 4.03 -26.64 -5.08
CA ILE A 70 3.01 -26.75 -4.02
C ILE A 70 2.00 -27.81 -4.45
N ARG A 71 1.79 -28.85 -3.62
CA ARG A 71 0.91 -29.99 -3.98
C ARG A 71 -0.33 -30.08 -3.13
N PHE A 72 -0.26 -29.54 -1.92
CA PHE A 72 -1.36 -29.49 -0.98
C PHE A 72 -1.55 -28.06 -0.46
N PRO A 73 -2.77 -27.66 -0.06
CA PRO A 73 -3.03 -26.35 0.53
C PRO A 73 -2.06 -25.99 1.67
N GLU A 74 -1.71 -26.94 2.53
CA GLU A 74 -0.84 -26.71 3.68
C GLU A 74 0.60 -26.37 3.27
N ASP A 75 1.03 -26.78 2.06
CA ASP A 75 2.37 -26.48 1.53
C ASP A 75 2.56 -24.97 1.28
N VAL A 76 1.46 -24.23 1.04
CA VAL A 76 1.49 -22.76 0.94
C VAL A 76 2.05 -22.15 2.22
N MET A 77 1.65 -22.67 3.38
CA MET A 77 2.11 -22.17 4.68
C MET A 77 3.56 -22.55 4.98
N ASN A 78 4.04 -23.68 4.44
CA ASN A 78 5.43 -24.11 4.56
C ASN A 78 6.39 -23.24 3.74
N ARG A 79 5.90 -22.66 2.62
CA ARG A 79 6.67 -21.76 1.74
C ARG A 79 6.30 -20.29 1.92
N TRP A 80 5.58 -19.95 2.98
CA TRP A 80 5.02 -18.62 3.17
C TRP A 80 6.04 -17.49 3.03
N ASP A 81 7.21 -17.63 3.67
CA ASP A 81 8.20 -16.54 3.70
C ASP A 81 8.75 -16.22 2.29
N GLU A 82 8.91 -17.24 1.43
CA GLU A 82 9.31 -17.09 0.03
C GLU A 82 8.20 -16.41 -0.79
N ILE A 83 6.96 -16.90 -0.67
CA ILE A 83 5.80 -16.35 -1.36
C ILE A 83 5.57 -14.89 -0.96
N ALA A 84 5.62 -14.60 0.35
CA ALA A 84 5.35 -13.27 0.87
C ALA A 84 6.37 -12.25 0.38
N GLN A 85 7.64 -12.63 0.32
CA GLN A 85 8.71 -11.77 -0.18
C GLN A 85 8.55 -11.45 -1.67
N LEU A 86 8.18 -12.44 -2.49
CA LEU A 86 8.10 -12.29 -3.95
C LEU A 86 6.80 -11.64 -4.42
N SER A 87 5.71 -11.77 -3.65
CA SER A 87 4.39 -11.24 -3.98
C SER A 87 4.04 -9.92 -3.27
N GLY A 88 4.96 -9.33 -2.51
CA GLY A 88 4.71 -8.07 -1.80
C GLY A 88 3.69 -8.20 -0.65
N LEU A 89 3.57 -9.40 -0.06
CA LEU A 89 2.64 -9.69 1.04
C LEU A 89 3.15 -9.19 2.41
N ASP A 90 4.19 -8.37 2.42
CA ASP A 90 4.59 -7.54 3.54
C ASP A 90 4.18 -6.07 3.35
N GLY A 91 3.34 -5.79 2.34
CA GLY A 91 2.86 -4.44 2.02
C GLY A 91 3.87 -3.59 1.25
N THR A 92 4.89 -4.20 0.65
CA THR A 92 5.95 -3.49 -0.08
C THR A 92 6.07 -3.97 -1.52
N ILE A 93 6.47 -3.05 -2.41
CA ILE A 93 6.81 -3.39 -3.79
C ILE A 93 8.33 -3.39 -3.91
N ASN A 94 8.91 -4.53 -4.25
CA ASN A 94 10.33 -4.65 -4.54
C ASN A 94 10.54 -5.02 -6.01
N ARG A 95 10.44 -4.01 -6.90
CA ARG A 95 10.85 -4.19 -8.30
C ARG A 95 12.35 -4.56 -8.35
N ASN A 96 12.76 -5.41 -9.28
CA ASN A 96 14.13 -5.93 -9.47
C ASN A 96 15.26 -5.17 -8.70
N PRO A 97 15.96 -5.81 -7.73
CA PRO A 97 17.01 -5.16 -6.95
C PRO A 97 18.15 -4.55 -7.79
N ALA A 98 18.37 -5.05 -9.01
CA ALA A 98 19.48 -4.65 -9.85
C ALA A 98 19.40 -3.20 -10.38
N ASN A 99 18.21 -2.59 -10.44
CA ASN A 99 18.02 -1.24 -10.99
C ASN A 99 17.31 -0.26 -10.04
N GLY A 100 17.12 -0.63 -8.77
CA GLY A 100 16.33 0.15 -7.81
C GLY A 100 16.81 1.58 -7.61
N ALA A 101 18.12 1.77 -7.40
CA ALA A 101 18.69 3.11 -7.19
C ALA A 101 18.52 4.03 -8.42
N GLU A 102 18.70 3.50 -9.62
CA GLU A 102 18.51 4.28 -10.86
C GLU A 102 17.04 4.69 -11.05
N LEU A 103 16.11 3.76 -10.79
CA LEU A 103 14.68 4.03 -10.84
C LEU A 103 14.25 5.08 -9.81
N LEU A 104 14.79 5.00 -8.58
CA LEU A 104 14.51 5.98 -7.54
C LEU A 104 15.01 7.37 -7.93
N GLU A 105 16.26 7.50 -8.40
CA GLU A 105 16.80 8.79 -8.82
C GLU A 105 16.03 9.38 -10.00
N ALA A 106 15.63 8.54 -10.96
CA ALA A 106 14.77 8.96 -12.06
C ALA A 106 13.43 9.48 -11.53
N TYR A 107 12.77 8.74 -10.64
CA TYR A 107 11.50 9.13 -10.04
C TYR A 107 11.60 10.46 -9.29
N VAL A 108 12.56 10.58 -8.38
CA VAL A 108 12.81 11.80 -7.59
C VAL A 108 13.07 12.98 -8.51
N SER A 109 13.92 12.82 -9.52
CA SER A 109 14.23 13.89 -10.48
C SER A 109 13.01 14.35 -11.27
N HIS A 110 12.15 13.42 -11.70
CA HIS A 110 10.92 13.75 -12.45
C HIS A 110 9.91 14.48 -11.55
N ILE A 111 9.69 14.01 -10.32
CA ILE A 111 8.80 14.67 -9.37
C ILE A 111 9.32 16.05 -9.01
N GLU A 112 10.62 16.21 -8.71
CA GLU A 112 11.19 17.53 -8.41
C GLU A 112 11.07 18.51 -9.59
N ALA A 113 11.31 18.05 -10.82
CA ALA A 113 11.16 18.90 -12.00
C ALA A 113 9.71 19.40 -12.15
N ALA A 114 8.74 18.50 -12.03
CA ALA A 114 7.33 18.85 -12.11
C ALA A 114 6.87 19.74 -10.92
N LEU A 115 7.42 19.52 -9.72
CA LEU A 115 7.16 20.39 -8.57
C LEU A 115 7.66 21.82 -8.83
N ARG A 116 8.83 22.01 -9.42
CA ARG A 116 9.34 23.35 -9.77
C ARG A 116 8.45 24.08 -10.78
N GLU A 117 7.77 23.34 -11.65
CA GLU A 117 6.84 23.90 -12.63
C GLU A 117 5.49 24.28 -12.00
N LYS A 118 4.92 23.42 -11.14
CA LYS A 118 3.53 23.53 -10.68
C LYS A 118 3.36 24.12 -9.28
N SER A 119 4.43 24.17 -8.48
CA SER A 119 4.36 24.68 -7.11
C SER A 119 4.17 26.19 -7.05
N HIS A 120 3.67 26.66 -5.90
CA HIS A 120 3.55 28.06 -5.54
C HIS A 120 4.86 28.81 -5.74
N GLU A 121 4.77 30.04 -6.25
CA GLU A 121 5.93 30.86 -6.64
C GLU A 121 6.95 31.06 -5.51
N ASP A 122 6.47 31.26 -4.28
CA ASP A 122 7.31 31.43 -3.07
C ASP A 122 8.27 30.28 -2.80
N ILE A 123 7.96 29.05 -3.26
CA ILE A 123 8.69 27.84 -2.89
C ILE A 123 9.18 27.02 -4.07
N ARG A 124 8.76 27.32 -5.30
CA ARG A 124 9.07 26.50 -6.47
C ARG A 124 10.58 26.27 -6.69
N GLU A 125 11.44 27.23 -6.36
CA GLU A 125 12.90 27.09 -6.54
C GLU A 125 13.58 26.29 -5.41
N ALA A 126 12.93 26.23 -4.24
CA ALA A 126 13.46 25.62 -3.03
C ALA A 126 12.82 24.27 -2.68
N ILE A 127 11.67 23.94 -3.29
CA ILE A 127 10.98 22.67 -3.04
C ILE A 127 11.83 21.49 -3.51
N LYS A 128 11.92 20.49 -2.62
CA LYS A 128 12.71 19.27 -2.80
C LYS A 128 11.89 18.08 -2.36
N PHE A 129 12.19 16.93 -2.95
CA PHE A 129 11.55 15.69 -2.55
C PHE A 129 11.71 15.44 -1.04
N PRO A 130 10.67 14.97 -0.33
CA PRO A 130 10.72 14.78 1.12
C PRO A 130 11.81 13.78 1.50
N ILE A 131 12.73 14.21 2.37
CA ILE A 131 13.88 13.39 2.78
C ILE A 131 13.47 12.11 3.52
N GLU A 132 12.43 12.17 4.35
CA GLU A 132 11.89 10.99 5.05
C GLU A 132 11.34 9.95 4.06
N LEU A 133 10.61 10.42 3.05
CA LEU A 133 10.08 9.54 2.01
C LEU A 133 11.21 8.94 1.17
N ARG A 134 12.26 9.72 0.86
CA ARG A 134 13.44 9.23 0.15
C ARG A 134 14.12 8.09 0.90
N ILE A 135 14.31 8.23 2.21
CA ILE A 135 14.90 7.20 3.06
C ILE A 135 14.15 5.87 2.93
N VAL A 136 12.82 5.90 2.96
CA VAL A 136 12.03 4.66 2.84
C VAL A 136 12.03 4.15 1.39
N ALA A 137 12.01 5.04 0.40
CA ALA A 137 12.06 4.68 -1.01
C ALA A 137 13.43 4.11 -1.46
N GLU A 138 14.50 4.32 -0.70
CA GLU A 138 15.79 3.64 -0.88
C GLU A 138 15.73 2.15 -0.52
N GLU A 139 14.79 1.76 0.36
CA GLU A 139 14.64 0.37 0.80
C GLU A 139 13.54 -0.37 0.02
N VAL A 140 12.49 0.32 -0.42
CA VAL A 140 11.34 -0.28 -1.13
C VAL A 140 10.85 0.60 -2.30
N HIS A 141 10.45 -0.02 -3.41
CA HIS A 141 9.98 0.69 -4.61
C HIS A 141 8.50 1.09 -4.57
N GLY A 142 7.80 0.78 -3.50
CA GLY A 142 6.41 1.14 -3.29
C GLY A 142 5.88 0.60 -1.97
N LEU A 143 4.78 1.19 -1.53
CA LEU A 143 4.02 0.77 -0.38
C LEU A 143 2.57 0.55 -0.78
N ILE A 144 2.08 -0.66 -0.52
CA ILE A 144 0.71 -1.08 -0.76
C ILE A 144 0.12 -1.44 0.58
N GLY A 145 -1.08 -0.97 0.85
CA GLY A 145 -1.79 -1.20 2.09
C GLY A 145 -2.12 -2.69 2.29
N PRO A 146 -2.57 -3.04 3.50
CA PRO A 146 -3.01 -4.40 3.82
C PRO A 146 -4.08 -4.87 2.81
N GLY A 147 -3.90 -6.08 2.28
CA GLY A 147 -4.84 -6.71 1.37
C GLY A 147 -4.37 -8.07 0.88
N MET A 148 -5.30 -8.93 0.50
CA MET A 148 -4.99 -10.17 -0.20
C MET A 148 -4.92 -9.91 -1.72
N PRO A 149 -4.09 -10.63 -2.49
CA PRO A 149 -3.95 -10.44 -3.94
C PRO A 149 -5.27 -10.44 -4.75
N TYR A 150 -6.28 -11.18 -4.31
CA TYR A 150 -7.60 -11.23 -4.97
C TYR A 150 -8.58 -10.13 -4.56
N HIS A 151 -8.22 -9.35 -3.54
CA HIS A 151 -8.92 -8.15 -3.13
C HIS A 151 -8.06 -6.90 -3.42
N ASP A 152 -7.24 -6.97 -4.47
CA ASP A 152 -6.33 -5.91 -4.93
C ASP A 152 -7.05 -4.57 -5.15
N HIS A 153 -8.28 -4.61 -5.67
CA HIS A 153 -9.14 -3.44 -5.86
C HIS A 153 -9.43 -2.69 -4.55
N GLN A 154 -9.30 -3.35 -3.39
CA GLN A 154 -9.56 -2.75 -2.09
C GLN A 154 -8.30 -2.24 -1.39
N GLN A 155 -7.11 -2.53 -1.95
CA GLN A 155 -5.85 -2.01 -1.46
C GLN A 155 -5.73 -0.53 -1.80
N LEU A 156 -5.26 0.24 -0.84
CA LEU A 156 -4.75 1.58 -1.10
C LEU A 156 -3.29 1.42 -1.49
N THR A 157 -2.85 2.00 -2.60
CA THR A 157 -1.42 2.20 -2.84
C THR A 157 -1.04 3.56 -2.26
N PHE A 158 0.08 3.63 -1.53
CA PHE A 158 0.59 4.90 -1.02
C PHE A 158 1.57 5.54 -2.00
N TRP A 159 2.55 4.75 -2.49
CA TRP A 159 3.33 5.11 -3.67
C TRP A 159 3.82 3.89 -4.42
N SER A 160 4.16 4.13 -5.68
CA SER A 160 5.06 3.29 -6.45
C SER A 160 5.95 4.19 -7.31
N LEU A 161 7.14 3.72 -7.70
CA LEU A 161 8.05 4.46 -8.59
C LEU A 161 7.46 4.57 -10.02
N THR A 162 6.40 5.37 -10.18
CA THR A 162 5.75 5.70 -11.45
C THR A 162 6.33 7.00 -12.01
N MET A 163 6.59 7.04 -13.32
CA MET A 163 7.11 8.24 -13.99
C MET A 163 5.99 9.19 -14.45
N ASP A 164 4.76 8.97 -14.00
CA ASP A 164 3.61 9.81 -14.35
C ASP A 164 3.62 11.14 -13.57
N THR A 165 4.05 12.20 -14.24
CA THR A 165 4.08 13.57 -13.69
C THR A 165 2.73 14.30 -13.75
N SER A 166 1.69 13.71 -14.37
CA SER A 166 0.32 14.24 -14.33
C SER A 166 -0.27 14.20 -12.90
N ARG A 167 0.33 13.38 -12.04
CA ARG A 167 0.01 13.27 -10.62
C ARG A 167 0.51 14.45 -9.79
N VAL A 168 1.51 15.19 -10.27
CA VAL A 168 1.96 16.44 -9.62
C VAL A 168 0.93 17.52 -9.90
N LYS A 169 0.52 18.22 -8.84
CA LYS A 169 -0.62 19.13 -8.85
C LYS A 169 -0.20 20.56 -8.50
N THR A 170 -0.93 21.51 -9.04
CA THR A 170 -0.90 22.91 -8.63
C THR A 170 -1.50 23.07 -7.22
N SER A 171 -1.27 24.21 -6.58
CA SER A 171 -1.85 24.50 -5.26
C SER A 171 -3.38 24.38 -5.25
N GLU A 172 -4.07 24.93 -6.26
CA GLU A 172 -5.53 24.87 -6.36
C GLU A 172 -6.04 23.43 -6.54
N GLU A 173 -5.37 22.63 -7.37
CA GLU A 173 -5.71 21.21 -7.54
C GLU A 173 -5.54 20.44 -6.22
N LEU A 174 -4.46 20.70 -5.46
CA LEU A 174 -4.24 20.05 -4.16
C LEU A 174 -5.28 20.45 -3.12
N GLU A 175 -5.71 21.71 -3.11
CA GLU A 175 -6.78 22.16 -2.20
C GLU A 175 -8.09 21.40 -2.48
N ASN A 176 -8.46 21.28 -3.76
CA ASN A 176 -9.64 20.52 -4.17
C ASN A 176 -9.51 19.01 -3.89
N GLU A 177 -8.33 18.44 -4.15
CA GLU A 177 -8.10 17.00 -4.01
C GLU A 177 -8.01 16.56 -2.55
N THR A 178 -7.40 17.38 -1.69
CA THR A 178 -7.25 17.05 -0.26
C THR A 178 -8.44 17.45 0.59
N GLY A 179 -9.19 18.49 0.21
CA GLY A 179 -10.29 19.03 1.03
C GLY A 179 -9.82 19.68 2.35
N LEU A 180 -8.51 19.95 2.50
CA LEU A 180 -7.93 20.49 3.75
C LEU A 180 -8.55 21.83 4.16
N ASN A 181 -8.91 22.67 3.19
CA ASN A 181 -9.49 23.99 3.42
C ASN A 181 -10.99 23.96 3.74
N ASP A 182 -11.70 22.90 3.34
CA ASP A 182 -13.09 22.70 3.75
C ASP A 182 -13.19 22.27 5.22
N TRP A 183 -12.14 21.60 5.72
CA TRP A 183 -12.08 21.08 7.09
C TRP A 183 -11.55 22.10 8.11
N ASP A 184 -10.54 22.91 7.75
CA ASP A 184 -10.05 24.00 8.60
C ASP A 184 -10.37 25.37 7.98
N PRO A 185 -11.38 26.10 8.50
CA PRO A 185 -11.78 27.41 7.99
C PRO A 185 -10.69 28.47 8.05
N GLN A 186 -9.63 28.26 8.83
CA GLN A 186 -8.50 29.18 8.90
C GLN A 186 -7.58 29.07 7.68
N GLY A 187 -7.73 28.01 6.87
CA GLY A 187 -7.16 27.87 5.53
C GLY A 187 -5.70 27.45 5.52
N TRP A 188 -5.45 26.19 5.19
CA TRP A 188 -4.12 25.70 4.85
C TRP A 188 -3.62 26.36 3.57
N LYS A 189 -2.31 26.58 3.51
CA LYS A 189 -1.66 27.01 2.26
C LYS A 189 -0.92 25.83 1.65
N MET A 190 -1.24 25.53 0.38
CA MET A 190 -0.56 24.49 -0.40
C MET A 190 0.58 25.10 -1.21
N GLY A 191 1.78 24.58 -1.01
CA GLY A 191 3.00 24.99 -1.70
C GLY A 191 3.18 24.15 -2.94
N GLY A 192 3.01 22.84 -2.85
CA GLY A 192 3.14 21.91 -3.96
C GLY A 192 3.01 20.49 -3.46
N GLY A 193 2.88 19.53 -4.36
CA GLY A 193 2.62 18.15 -3.97
C GLY A 193 2.13 17.31 -5.14
N TRP A 194 1.83 16.06 -4.84
CA TRP A 194 1.32 15.13 -5.84
C TRP A 194 0.44 14.08 -5.20
N ASN A 195 -0.46 13.53 -6.01
CA ASN A 195 -1.13 12.28 -5.70
C ASN A 195 -0.08 11.16 -5.78
N SER A 196 0.29 10.59 -4.64
CA SER A 196 1.36 9.59 -4.57
C SER A 196 0.83 8.18 -4.83
N GLY A 197 -0.43 7.94 -4.52
CA GLY A 197 -1.06 6.63 -4.63
C GLY A 197 -2.58 6.73 -4.57
N ASP A 198 -3.25 5.67 -4.98
CA ASP A 198 -4.70 5.59 -5.06
C ASP A 198 -5.18 4.16 -4.79
N GLY A 199 -6.47 4.05 -4.46
CA GLY A 199 -7.24 2.83 -4.28
C GLY A 199 -8.72 3.14 -4.54
N GLN A 200 -9.58 2.13 -4.51
CA GLN A 200 -10.98 2.26 -4.94
C GLN A 200 -11.76 3.40 -4.29
N ASP A 201 -11.60 3.64 -2.98
CA ASP A 201 -12.30 4.70 -2.25
C ASP A 201 -11.35 5.62 -1.48
N ALA A 202 -10.06 5.60 -1.80
CA ALA A 202 -9.11 6.45 -1.12
C ALA A 202 -7.98 6.91 -2.05
N SER A 203 -7.50 8.12 -1.82
CA SER A 203 -6.29 8.64 -2.46
C SER A 203 -5.28 9.06 -1.41
N CYS A 204 -4.00 8.94 -1.80
CA CYS A 204 -2.88 9.40 -1.02
C CYS A 204 -2.22 10.59 -1.70
N CYS A 205 -1.94 11.63 -0.93
CA CYS A 205 -1.20 12.80 -1.39
C CYS A 205 0.02 13.06 -0.51
N VAL A 206 1.12 13.47 -1.13
CA VAL A 206 2.29 14.02 -0.44
C VAL A 206 2.28 15.52 -0.71
N VAL A 207 2.09 16.32 0.34
CA VAL A 207 1.82 17.76 0.23
C VAL A 207 2.82 18.57 1.02
N TYR A 208 3.40 19.57 0.38
CA TYR A 208 4.21 20.59 1.00
C TYR A 208 3.32 21.77 1.34
N CYS A 209 2.97 21.93 2.61
CA CYS A 209 1.96 22.87 3.05
C CYS A 209 2.33 23.52 4.38
N ARG A 210 1.57 24.53 4.78
CA ARG A 210 1.66 25.14 6.11
C ARG A 210 0.28 25.41 6.68
N LYS A 211 0.15 25.19 7.99
CA LYS A 211 -1.06 25.52 8.74
C LYS A 211 -1.17 27.04 8.97
N PRO A 212 -2.38 27.55 9.23
CA PRO A 212 -2.58 28.88 9.76
C PRO A 212 -1.72 29.11 11.02
N GLY A 213 -0.96 30.21 11.04
CA GLY A 213 -0.06 30.54 12.15
C GLY A 213 1.27 29.76 12.18
N GLU A 214 1.51 28.84 11.24
CA GLU A 214 2.78 28.14 11.10
C GLU A 214 3.77 28.98 10.26
N GLU A 215 4.96 29.25 10.82
CA GLU A 215 5.97 30.08 10.16
C GLU A 215 6.65 29.39 8.97
N GLY A 216 6.66 28.05 8.93
CA GLY A 216 7.39 27.25 7.96
C GLY A 216 6.51 26.30 7.13
N TRP A 217 6.98 26.00 5.93
CA TRP A 217 6.44 24.94 5.09
C TRP A 217 6.97 23.58 5.54
N LYS A 218 6.12 22.55 5.45
CA LYS A 218 6.48 21.17 5.80
C LYS A 218 5.81 20.18 4.85
N TRP A 219 6.49 19.06 4.64
CA TRP A 219 5.89 17.91 3.99
C TRP A 219 4.92 17.21 4.94
N ARG A 220 3.77 16.82 4.42
CA ARG A 220 2.74 16.04 5.12
C ARG A 220 2.18 14.98 4.18
N TYR A 221 1.63 13.95 4.79
CA TYR A 221 1.05 12.81 4.11
C TYR A 221 -0.45 12.83 4.36
N VAL A 222 -1.24 12.85 3.30
CA VAL A 222 -2.69 13.00 3.39
C VAL A 222 -3.33 11.77 2.78
N VAL A 223 -4.25 11.17 3.52
CA VAL A 223 -5.14 10.14 2.98
C VAL A 223 -6.54 10.70 2.96
N VAL A 224 -7.14 10.73 1.77
CA VAL A 224 -8.51 11.19 1.53
C VAL A 224 -9.38 9.96 1.33
N ASN A 225 -10.30 9.69 2.26
CA ASN A 225 -11.28 8.62 2.14
C ASN A 225 -12.54 9.16 1.46
N LEU A 226 -12.71 8.82 0.19
CA LEU A 226 -13.79 9.28 -0.67
C LEU A 226 -15.15 8.71 -0.24
N GLY A 227 -15.17 7.50 0.33
CA GLY A 227 -16.39 6.83 0.76
C GLY A 227 -16.99 7.41 2.04
N GLU A 228 -16.13 7.71 3.04
CA GLU A 228 -16.56 8.21 4.35
C GLU A 228 -16.50 9.74 4.47
N ARG A 229 -16.02 10.43 3.42
CA ARG A 229 -15.68 11.87 3.46
C ARG A 229 -14.75 12.20 4.62
N GLY A 230 -13.84 11.27 4.92
CA GLY A 230 -12.83 11.40 5.95
C GLY A 230 -11.49 11.80 5.37
N MET A 231 -10.66 12.46 6.17
CA MET A 231 -9.29 12.78 5.81
C MET A 231 -8.38 12.54 7.01
N HIS A 232 -7.21 11.97 6.74
CA HIS A 232 -6.14 11.84 7.72
C HIS A 232 -4.92 12.61 7.24
N VAL A 233 -4.31 13.37 8.14
CA VAL A 233 -3.11 14.16 7.87
C VAL A 233 -2.04 13.75 8.84
N PHE A 234 -0.89 13.33 8.32
CA PHE A 234 0.25 12.88 9.11
C PHE A 234 1.41 13.86 8.93
N GLU A 235 2.08 14.17 10.04
CA GLU A 235 3.21 15.11 10.06
C GLU A 235 4.54 14.43 9.70
N SER A 236 4.58 13.09 9.62
CA SER A 236 5.80 12.32 9.34
C SER A 236 5.51 10.95 8.72
N ILE A 237 6.52 10.35 8.07
CA ILE A 237 6.39 8.98 7.54
C ILE A 237 6.15 7.94 8.63
N PRO A 238 6.84 7.94 9.78
CA PRO A 238 6.56 6.97 10.85
C PRO A 238 5.12 7.00 11.36
N GLU A 239 4.54 8.20 11.51
CA GLU A 239 3.13 8.35 11.91
C GLU A 239 2.19 7.79 10.86
N PHE A 240 2.44 8.09 9.58
CA PHE A 240 1.69 7.54 8.46
C PHE A 240 1.77 6.00 8.44
N LEU A 241 2.96 5.41 8.51
CA LEU A 241 3.15 3.96 8.47
C LEU A 241 2.48 3.24 9.65
N GLY A 242 2.54 3.85 10.84
CA GLY A 242 1.84 3.33 12.02
C GLY A 242 0.34 3.27 11.85
N TRP A 243 -0.27 4.28 11.22
CA TRP A 243 -1.69 4.24 10.87
C TRP A 243 -1.98 3.29 9.70
N TYR A 244 -1.15 3.33 8.67
CA TYR A 244 -1.35 2.62 7.41
C TYR A 244 -1.29 1.10 7.57
N ALA A 245 -0.51 0.61 8.55
CA ALA A 245 -0.47 -0.81 8.93
C ALA A 245 -1.86 -1.37 9.30
N HIS A 246 -2.74 -0.52 9.83
CA HIS A 246 -4.08 -0.88 10.31
C HIS A 246 -5.20 -0.41 9.38
N PHE A 247 -4.88 0.20 8.25
CA PHE A 247 -5.89 0.73 7.33
C PHE A 247 -6.78 -0.42 6.83
N ARG A 248 -8.09 -0.37 7.09
CA ARG A 248 -9.05 -1.41 6.69
C ARG A 248 -8.71 -2.83 7.22
N GLU A 249 -8.01 -2.95 8.34
CA GLU A 249 -7.71 -4.25 8.96
C GLU A 249 -8.99 -5.06 9.26
N ASP A 250 -10.02 -4.40 9.81
CA ASP A 250 -11.35 -4.99 10.05
C ASP A 250 -12.01 -5.51 8.75
N HIS A 251 -11.73 -4.86 7.62
CA HIS A 251 -12.27 -5.28 6.34
C HIS A 251 -11.65 -6.61 5.89
N LEU A 252 -10.36 -6.83 6.14
CA LEU A 252 -9.71 -8.11 5.81
C LEU A 252 -10.27 -9.27 6.61
N GLU A 253 -10.52 -9.07 7.91
CA GLU A 253 -11.16 -10.09 8.74
C GLU A 253 -12.57 -10.41 8.23
N ARG A 254 -13.31 -9.40 7.77
CA ARG A 254 -14.63 -9.56 7.15
C ARG A 254 -14.58 -10.29 5.82
N LEU A 255 -13.67 -9.92 4.91
CA LEU A 255 -13.52 -10.60 3.60
C LEU A 255 -13.14 -12.07 3.79
N ALA A 256 -12.21 -12.34 4.71
CA ALA A 256 -11.87 -13.70 5.07
C ALA A 256 -13.08 -14.47 5.64
N ALA A 257 -14.02 -13.79 6.32
CA ALA A 257 -15.27 -14.40 6.77
C ALA A 257 -16.28 -14.62 5.63
N GLU A 258 -16.43 -13.65 4.72
CA GLU A 258 -17.30 -13.71 3.55
C GLU A 258 -16.86 -14.83 2.58
N ASP A 259 -15.57 -14.93 2.29
CA ASP A 259 -15.00 -16.00 1.45
C ASP A 259 -15.23 -17.39 2.07
N ARG A 260 -15.22 -17.51 3.41
CA ARG A 260 -15.57 -18.76 4.11
C ARG A 260 -17.06 -19.12 4.03
N THR A 261 -17.90 -18.23 3.50
CA THR A 261 -19.35 -18.49 3.31
C THR A 261 -19.73 -18.69 1.86
N ALA A 262 -18.87 -18.30 0.91
CA ALA A 262 -19.00 -18.65 -0.50
C ALA A 262 -18.46 -20.06 -0.71
N GLY A 263 -19.34 -21.04 -0.97
CA GLY A 263 -18.93 -22.43 -1.13
C GLY A 263 -17.91 -22.61 -2.25
N LEU A 264 -16.92 -23.49 -2.04
CA LEU A 264 -15.92 -23.88 -3.05
C LEU A 264 -16.52 -24.71 -4.20
N PHE A 265 -17.80 -24.99 -4.08
CA PHE A 265 -18.54 -26.08 -4.69
C PHE A 265 -19.97 -25.63 -5.07
N ASP A 266 -20.27 -24.32 -5.08
CA ASP A 266 -21.57 -23.83 -5.58
C ASP A 266 -21.58 -23.68 -7.12
#